data_AF-A0A961TCQ5-F1
#
_entry.id   AF-A0A961TCQ5-F1
#
_cell.length_a   1.000
_cell.length_b   1.000
_cell.length_c   1.000
_cell.angle_alpha   90.00
_cell.angle_beta   90.00
_cell.angle_gamma   90.00
#
_symmetry.space_group_name_H-M   'P 1'
#
loop_
_entity.id
_entity.type
_entity.pdbx_description
1 polymer ?
#
loop_
_entity_poly.entity_id
_entity_poly.type
_entity_poly.pdbx_seq_one_letter_code
_entity_poly.pdbx_strand_id
1 'polypeptide(L)' 'RWVLDQGAHLIPIPGTRSSEHLAINAGANAIHLSDEDHAEIRNLLPPGFAHGSRYTEAQAVGVEAYC' A
#
# COMPACT_ATOMS: atom_id res chain seq x y z
N ARG A 1 6.91 5.06 -1.00
CA ARG A 1 8.20 4.72 -0.40
C ARG A 1 8.13 3.49 0.49
N TRP A 2 7.43 3.52 1.63
CA TRP A 2 7.40 2.44 2.63
C TRP A 2 7.31 0.99 2.09
N VAL A 3 6.42 0.73 1.13
CA VAL A 3 6.29 -0.62 0.50
C VAL A 3 7.59 -1.07 -0.18
N LEU A 4 8.29 -0.16 -0.86
CA LEU A 4 9.56 -0.44 -1.54
C LEU A 4 10.68 -0.77 -0.53
N ASP A 5 10.62 -0.22 0.68
CA ASP A 5 11.61 -0.48 1.74
C ASP A 5 11.45 -1.87 2.37
N GLN A 6 10.28 -2.51 2.22
CA GLN A 6 10.03 -3.82 2.83
C GLN A 6 10.79 -4.96 2.14
N GLY A 7 11.30 -4.75 0.92
CA GLY A 7 12.16 -5.72 0.23
C GLY A 7 12.22 -5.55 -1.28
N ALA A 8 13.36 -5.88 -1.87
CA ALA A 8 13.62 -5.72 -3.32
C ALA A 8 12.70 -6.56 -4.24
N HIS A 9 12.02 -7.56 -3.69
CA HIS A 9 11.08 -8.43 -4.40
C HIS A 9 9.65 -7.86 -4.43
N LEU A 10 9.41 -6.72 -3.79
CA LEU A 10 8.09 -6.09 -3.74
C LEU A 10 7.98 -5.02 -4.83
N ILE A 11 7.10 -5.27 -5.79
CA ILE A 11 6.88 -4.39 -6.95
C ILE A 11 5.44 -3.83 -6.85
N PRO A 12 5.24 -2.63 -6.27
CA PRO A 12 3.91 -2.05 -6.15
C PRO A 12 3.39 -1.60 -7.52
N ILE A 13 2.10 -1.84 -7.77
CA ILE A 13 1.40 -1.47 -9.01
C ILE A 13 0.25 -0.49 -8.74
N PRO A 14 0.53 0.73 -8.25
CA PRO A 14 -0.52 1.69 -7.92
C PRO A 14 -1.24 2.17 -9.18
N GLY A 15 -2.55 1.97 -9.25
CA GLY A 15 -3.39 2.46 -10.34
C GLY A 15 -3.91 3.88 -10.10
N THR A 16 -3.97 4.69 -11.14
CA THR A 16 -4.58 6.03 -11.10
C THR A 16 -5.13 6.44 -12.47
N ARG A 17 -6.11 7.35 -12.49
CA ARG A 17 -6.66 7.96 -13.71
C ARG A 17 -6.10 9.37 -13.98
N SER A 18 -5.27 9.90 -13.08
CA SER A 18 -4.69 11.25 -13.18
C SER A 18 -3.20 11.16 -13.50
N SER A 19 -2.75 11.95 -14.48
CA SER A 19 -1.33 12.08 -14.83
C SER A 19 -0.51 12.68 -13.68
N GLU A 20 -1.10 13.59 -12.91
CA GLU A 20 -0.47 14.18 -11.73
C GLU A 20 -0.21 13.11 -10.66
N HIS A 21 -1.22 12.31 -10.33
CA HIS A 21 -1.06 11.21 -9.39
C HIS A 21 -0.07 10.16 -9.90
N LEU A 22 0.00 9.93 -11.21
CA LEU A 22 0.99 9.02 -11.79
C LEU A 22 2.40 9.54 -11.53
N ALA A 23 2.64 10.84 -11.72
CA ALA A 23 3.92 11.47 -11.43
C ALA A 23 4.28 11.38 -9.93
N ILE A 24 3.32 11.60 -9.03
CA ILE A 24 3.50 11.44 -7.59
C ILE A 24 3.87 9.99 -7.24
N ASN A 25 3.14 9.01 -7.77
CA ASN A 25 3.41 7.59 -7.54
C ASN A 25 4.81 7.19 -8.04
N ALA A 26 5.21 7.66 -9.22
CA ALA A 26 6.55 7.42 -9.78
C ALA A 26 7.66 8.08 -8.95
N GLY A 27 7.39 9.25 -8.36
CA GLY A 27 8.31 9.97 -7.48
C GLY A 27 8.52 9.33 -6.10
N ALA A 28 7.77 8.29 -5.75
CA ALA A 28 7.79 7.68 -4.43
C ALA A 28 9.15 7.09 -4.01
N ASN A 29 10.07 6.85 -4.96
CA ASN A 29 11.42 6.38 -4.69
C ASN A 29 12.34 7.48 -4.11
N ALA A 30 12.06 8.76 -4.40
CA ALA A 30 12.85 9.91 -3.94
C ALA A 30 12.56 10.31 -2.49
N ILE A 31 11.50 9.76 -1.90
CA ILE A 31 11.17 9.95 -0.48
C ILE A 31 12.13 9.08 0.33
N HIS A 32 12.69 9.64 1.39
CA HIS A 32 13.46 8.91 2.39
C HIS A 32 12.66 8.87 3.69
N LEU A 33 12.44 7.66 4.21
CA LEU A 33 11.85 7.46 5.53
C LEU A 33 12.97 7.19 6.52
N SER A 34 12.93 7.87 7.66
CA SER A 34 13.84 7.65 8.77
C SER A 34 13.45 6.41 9.56
N ASP A 35 14.34 5.95 10.44
CA ASP A 35 14.04 4.84 11.35
C ASP A 35 12.87 5.17 12.30
N GLU A 36 12.72 6.45 12.65
CA GLU A 36 11.61 6.95 13.46
C GLU A 36 10.29 6.90 12.70
N ASP A 37 10.27 7.32 11.42
CA ASP A 37 9.09 7.17 10.55
C ASP A 37 8.70 5.69 10.42
N HIS A 38 9.69 4.81 10.24
CA HIS A 38 9.44 3.37 10.18
C HIS A 38 8.88 2.82 11.49
N ALA A 39 9.36 3.31 12.63
CA ALA A 39 8.84 2.91 13.94
C ALA A 39 7.41 3.39 14.15
N GLU A 40 7.10 4.63 13.79
CA GLU A 40 5.76 5.19 13.86
C GLU A 40 4.78 4.43 12.97
N ILE A 41 5.16 4.13 11.71
CA ILE A 41 4.32 3.36 10.80
C ILE A 41 4.04 1.96 11.36
N ARG A 42 5.04 1.28 11.95
CA ARG A 42 4.83 -0.04 12.59
C ARG A 42 3.89 0.03 13.79
N ASN A 43 3.93 1.12 14.56
CA ASN A 43 3.05 1.32 15.71
C ASN A 43 1.60 1.59 15.25
N LEU A 44 1.41 2.36 14.19
CA LEU A 44 0.09 2.70 13.63
C LEU A 44 -0.55 1.53 12.86
N LEU A 45 0.27 0.75 12.16
CA LEU A 45 -0.15 -0.36 11.29
C LEU A 45 0.45 -1.68 11.77
N PRO A 46 0.05 -2.19 12.95
CA PRO A 46 0.61 -3.42 13.50
C PRO A 46 0.26 -4.63 12.62
N PRO A 47 1.00 -5.75 12.74
CA PRO A 47 0.63 -7.01 12.08
C PRO A 47 -0.84 -7.38 12.34
N GLY A 48 -1.56 -7.73 11.28
CA GLY A 48 -3.00 -8.01 11.36
C GLY A 48 -3.90 -6.79 11.17
N PHE A 49 -3.37 -5.56 11.13
CA PHE A 49 -4.16 -4.34 10.89
C PHE A 49 -5.02 -4.42 9.62
N ALA A 50 -4.45 -4.92 8.54
CA ALA A 50 -5.13 -5.09 7.25
C ALA A 50 -5.62 -6.54 7.01
N HIS A 51 -5.83 -7.33 8.06
CA HIS A 51 -6.31 -8.70 7.92
C HIS A 51 -7.79 -8.73 7.52
N GLY A 52 -8.13 -9.62 6.59
CA GLY A 52 -9.50 -9.84 6.12
C GLY A 52 -9.82 -9.11 4.81
N SER A 53 -11.11 -9.06 4.51
CA SER A 53 -11.61 -8.53 3.23
C SER A 53 -11.52 -7.02 3.16
N ARG A 54 -10.98 -6.50 2.04
CA ARG A 54 -11.00 -5.06 1.74
C ARG A 54 -12.42 -4.50 1.56
N TYR A 55 -13.32 -5.31 1.02
CA TYR A 55 -14.70 -4.95 0.71
C TYR A 55 -15.65 -5.77 1.59
N THR A 56 -16.76 -5.16 2.01
CA THR A 56 -17.88 -5.92 2.59
C THR A 56 -18.52 -6.80 1.52
N GLU A 57 -19.34 -7.77 1.93
CA GLU A 57 -20.04 -8.67 1.01
C GLU A 57 -20.91 -7.88 0.00
N ALA A 58 -21.59 -6.83 0.47
CA ALA A 58 -22.37 -5.95 -0.39
C ALA A 58 -21.52 -5.12 -1.37
N GLN A 59 -20.23 -4.91 -1.09
CA GLN A 59 -19.30 -4.14 -1.94
C GLN A 59 -18.51 -5.03 -2.91
N ALA A 60 -18.47 -6.34 -2.68
CA ALA A 60 -17.69 -7.29 -3.48
C ALA A 60 -18.42 -7.78 -4.75
N VAL A 61 -19.53 -7.13 -5.16
CA VAL A 61 -20.30 -7.52 -6.34
C VAL A 61 -19.41 -7.48 -7.59
N GLY A 62 -19.13 -8.66 -8.17
CA GLY A 62 -18.29 -8.83 -9.36
C GLY A 62 -16.79 -9.02 -9.08
N VAL A 63 -16.35 -8.97 -7.81
CA VAL A 63 -15.03 -9.44 -7.39
C VAL A 63 -15.20 -10.87 -6.91
N GLU A 64 -14.53 -11.82 -7.56
CA GLU A 64 -14.59 -13.22 -7.11
C GLU A 64 -13.97 -13.34 -5.71
N ALA A 65 -14.74 -13.90 -4.77
CA ALA A 65 -14.24 -14.32 -3.48
C ALA A 65 -13.66 -15.73 -3.64
N TYR A 66 -12.35 -15.87 -3.54
CA TYR A 66 -11.70 -17.18 -3.49
C TYR A 66 -11.65 -17.68 -2.03
N CYS A 67 -11.95 -18.96 -1.85
CA CYS A 67 -11.93 -19.64 -0.55
C CYS A 67 -10.52 -19.82 0.00
#